data_AF-A0A429BJU6-F1
#
_entry.id   AF-A0A429BJU6-F1
#
_cell.length_a   1.000
_cell.length_b   1.000
_cell.length_c   1.000
_cell.angle_alpha   90.00
_cell.angle_beta   90.00
_cell.angle_gamma   90.00
#
_symmetry.space_group_name_H-M   'P 1'
#
loop_
_entity.id
_entity.type
_entity.pdbx_description
1 polymer ?
#
loop_
_entity_poly.entity_id
_entity_poly.type
_entity_poly.pdbx_seq_one_letter_code
_entity_poly.pdbx_strand_id
1 'polypeptide(L)'
;MAETREPKRIQRRRTKGFRLPEGAVCVDRSTRWGNPIRITPERSERDGRRMYRVHGSPMDHHGGPSYIDIETARYFAAKFFKWDLLNGRYGNAYPSLEEIRRELAGKDLACWCPEGPCHADVLLEIADGAYADA
;
A
#
# COMPACT_ATOMS: atom_id res chain seq x y z
N MET A 1 3.41 8.10 -32.09
CA MET A 1 2.27 8.24 -31.17
C MET A 1 2.42 7.11 -30.17
N ALA A 2 3.06 7.34 -29.02
CA ALA A 2 3.12 6.31 -27.99
C ALA A 2 1.70 6.15 -27.43
N GLU A 3 1.17 4.93 -27.45
CA GLU A 3 -0.09 4.63 -26.79
C GLU A 3 0.00 5.09 -25.33
N THR A 4 -0.91 5.96 -24.91
CA THR A 4 -1.03 6.41 -23.52
C THR A 4 -1.49 5.21 -22.68
N ARG A 5 -0.55 4.39 -22.23
CA ARG A 5 -0.84 3.25 -21.37
C ARG A 5 -1.07 3.76 -19.95
N GLU A 6 -2.22 3.41 -19.40
CA GLU A 6 -2.55 3.64 -17.99
C GLU A 6 -1.58 2.88 -17.08
N PRO A 7 -0.92 3.57 -16.11
CA PRO A 7 -0.06 2.92 -15.13
C PRO A 7 -0.83 1.86 -14.34
N LYS A 8 -0.18 0.71 -14.08
CA LYS A 8 -0.83 -0.39 -13.38
C LYS A 8 -0.01 -0.98 -12.26
N ARG A 9 -0.71 -1.62 -11.33
CA ARG A 9 -0.08 -2.44 -10.30
C ARG A 9 0.50 -3.72 -10.92
N ILE A 10 1.71 -4.08 -10.48
CA ILE A 10 2.37 -5.34 -10.81
C ILE A 10 2.60 -6.14 -9.53
N GLN A 11 2.09 -7.37 -9.47
CA GLN A 11 2.49 -8.30 -8.42
C GLN A 11 3.91 -8.83 -8.70
N ARG A 12 4.83 -8.56 -7.78
CA ARG A 12 6.16 -9.18 -7.76
C ARG A 12 6.04 -10.68 -7.47
N ARG A 13 6.85 -11.48 -8.16
CA ARG A 13 6.90 -12.95 -7.98
C ARG A 13 8.34 -13.42 -7.74
N ARG A 14 8.50 -14.43 -6.88
CA ARG A 14 9.79 -15.07 -6.60
C ARG A 14 10.12 -16.20 -7.58
N THR A 15 9.35 -16.29 -8.67
CA THR A 15 9.55 -17.26 -9.73
C THR A 15 10.87 -16.98 -10.45
N LYS A 16 11.66 -18.03 -10.68
CA LYS A 16 12.94 -17.93 -11.40
C LYS A 16 12.75 -17.18 -12.72
N GLY A 17 13.58 -16.18 -12.98
CA GLY A 17 13.52 -15.36 -14.19
C GLY A 17 12.61 -14.13 -14.12
N PHE A 18 11.83 -13.95 -13.04
CA PHE A 18 11.04 -12.72 -12.88
C PHE A 18 11.97 -11.48 -12.83
N ARG A 19 11.67 -10.51 -13.70
CA ARG A 19 12.27 -9.18 -13.72
C ARG A 19 11.15 -8.16 -13.67
N LEU A 20 11.40 -7.05 -12.99
CA LEU A 20 10.50 -5.89 -13.08
C LEU A 20 10.52 -5.39 -14.53
N PRO A 21 9.35 -5.11 -15.14
CA PRO A 21 9.32 -4.45 -16.44
C PRO A 21 10.08 -3.12 -16.40
N GLU A 22 10.61 -2.73 -17.55
CA GLU A 22 11.28 -1.44 -17.70
C GLU A 22 10.33 -0.29 -17.30
N GLY A 23 10.87 0.67 -16.55
CA GLY A 23 10.10 1.80 -16.02
C GLY A 23 9.25 1.51 -14.77
N ALA A 24 9.05 0.24 -14.39
CA ALA A 24 8.27 -0.10 -13.20
C ALA A 24 9.05 0.20 -11.90
N VAL A 25 8.38 0.77 -10.90
CA VAL A 25 8.96 1.14 -9.60
C VAL A 25 8.60 0.11 -8.53
N CYS A 26 9.59 -0.35 -7.77
CA CYS A 26 9.36 -1.18 -6.60
C CYS A 26 8.84 -0.33 -5.43
N VAL A 27 7.65 -0.66 -4.94
CA VAL A 27 7.00 0.05 -3.82
C VAL A 27 6.81 -0.85 -2.60
N ASP A 28 7.54 -1.96 -2.50
CA ASP A 28 7.44 -2.78 -1.30
C ASP A 28 8.08 -2.13 -0.05
N ARG A 29 7.90 -2.77 1.09
CA ARG A 29 8.37 -2.31 2.40
C ARG A 29 9.89 -2.08 2.54
N SER A 30 10.71 -2.47 1.56
CA SER A 30 12.15 -2.21 1.56
C SER A 30 12.49 -0.85 0.95
N THR A 31 11.52 -0.16 0.34
CA THR A 31 11.70 1.17 -0.25
C THR A 31 10.96 2.23 0.55
N ARG A 32 11.22 3.50 0.27
CA ARG A 32 10.52 4.64 0.90
C ARG A 32 9.02 4.71 0.57
N TRP A 33 8.58 3.95 -0.44
CA TRP A 33 7.17 3.87 -0.89
C TRP A 33 6.40 2.71 -0.24
N GLY A 34 7.04 2.00 0.70
CA GLY A 34 6.44 0.85 1.36
C GLY A 34 5.36 1.24 2.36
N ASN A 35 4.22 0.54 2.35
CA ASN A 35 3.13 0.79 3.30
C ASN A 35 3.62 0.74 4.78
N PRO A 36 3.47 1.83 5.55
CA PRO A 36 3.73 1.83 6.99
C PRO A 36 2.78 0.89 7.76
N ILE A 37 1.56 0.67 7.26
CA ILE A 37 0.57 -0.20 7.86
C ILE A 37 0.96 -1.68 7.65
N ARG A 38 1.02 -2.41 8.75
CA ARG A 38 1.41 -3.82 8.86
C ARG A 38 0.23 -4.67 9.26
N ILE A 39 0.27 -5.92 8.81
CA ILE A 39 -0.67 -6.96 9.22
C ILE A 39 0.14 -8.02 9.96
N THR A 40 -0.18 -8.28 11.22
CA THR A 40 0.47 -9.31 12.02
C THR A 40 -0.57 -10.30 12.55
N PRO A 41 -0.30 -11.62 12.50
CA PRO A 41 -1.19 -12.58 13.12
C PRO A 41 -1.16 -12.42 14.64
N GLU A 42 -2.32 -12.43 15.28
CA GLU A 42 -2.38 -12.48 16.74
C GLU A 42 -1.96 -13.84 17.27
N ARG A 43 -1.39 -13.85 18.48
CA ARG A 43 -1.02 -15.09 19.17
C ARG A 43 -2.24 -15.86 19.67
N SER A 44 -3.26 -15.13 20.14
CA SER A 44 -4.52 -15.69 20.61
C SER A 44 -5.48 -15.92 19.44
N GLU A 45 -6.19 -17.04 19.50
CA GLU A 45 -7.33 -17.29 18.64
C GLU A 45 -8.60 -16.78 19.33
N ARG A 46 -9.56 -16.33 18.52
CA ARG A 46 -10.90 -15.97 18.97
C ARG A 46 -11.89 -16.88 18.27
N ASP A 47 -12.68 -17.61 19.05
CA ASP A 47 -13.65 -18.59 18.52
C ASP A 47 -13.02 -19.62 17.57
N GLY A 48 -11.80 -20.08 17.89
CA GLY A 48 -11.02 -21.03 17.07
C GLY A 48 -10.50 -20.45 15.75
N ARG A 49 -10.52 -19.13 15.58
CA ARG A 49 -10.02 -18.44 14.39
C ARG A 49 -8.83 -17.57 14.74
N ARG A 50 -7.80 -17.64 13.91
CA ARG A 50 -6.65 -16.72 13.95
C ARG A 50 -7.10 -15.31 13.56
N MET A 51 -6.83 -14.34 14.44
CA MET A 51 -7.07 -12.93 14.15
C MET A 51 -5.83 -12.28 13.52
N TYR A 52 -6.05 -11.19 12.79
CA TYR A 52 -5.02 -10.41 12.10
C TYR A 52 -5.09 -8.96 12.54
N ARG A 53 -4.06 -8.51 13.24
CA ARG A 53 -3.91 -7.14 13.71
C ARG A 53 -3.38 -6.25 12.59
N VAL A 54 -4.10 -5.18 12.32
CA VAL A 54 -3.68 -4.13 11.38
C VAL A 54 -3.17 -2.96 12.22
N HIS A 55 -1.91 -2.60 12.05
CA HIS A 55 -1.26 -1.58 12.89
C HIS A 55 -0.17 -0.81 12.14
N GLY A 56 0.31 0.29 12.71
CA GLY A 56 1.33 1.16 12.12
C GLY A 56 0.79 2.52 11.66
N SER A 57 -0.52 2.76 11.85
CA SER A 57 -1.08 4.09 11.75
C SER A 57 -0.52 4.97 12.88
N PRO A 58 -0.24 6.25 12.63
CA PRO A 58 0.03 7.22 13.70
C PRO A 58 -1.08 7.30 14.76
N MET A 59 -2.29 6.81 14.46
CA MET A 59 -3.45 6.77 15.36
C MET A 59 -3.55 5.52 16.22
N ASP A 60 -2.67 4.54 16.03
CA ASP A 60 -2.74 3.26 16.73
C ASP A 60 -2.21 3.35 18.16
N HIS A 61 -2.83 4.17 19.01
CA HIS A 61 -2.44 4.33 20.43
C HIS A 61 -2.51 3.00 21.22
N HIS A 62 -3.32 2.05 20.75
CA HIS A 62 -3.50 0.73 21.37
C HIS A 62 -3.16 -0.44 20.42
N GLY A 63 -2.28 -0.19 19.44
CA GLY A 63 -1.77 -1.24 18.54
C GLY A 63 -2.75 -1.66 17.43
N GLY A 64 -3.71 -0.80 17.10
CA GLY A 64 -4.62 -0.97 15.96
C GLY A 64 -5.70 -2.05 16.12
N PRO A 65 -6.67 -2.10 15.20
CA PRO A 65 -7.75 -3.07 15.21
C PRO A 65 -7.32 -4.46 14.72
N SER A 66 -8.08 -5.48 15.11
CA SER A 66 -7.86 -6.87 14.69
C SER A 66 -9.08 -7.45 14.00
N TYR A 67 -8.86 -8.16 12.89
CA TYR A 67 -9.90 -8.72 12.03
C TYR A 67 -9.83 -10.24 11.99
N ILE A 68 -10.96 -10.89 11.74
CA ILE A 68 -11.12 -12.35 11.78
C ILE A 68 -10.59 -13.08 10.54
N ASP A 69 -10.26 -12.35 9.48
CA ASP A 69 -9.73 -12.90 8.23
C ASP A 69 -8.69 -11.95 7.59
N ILE A 70 -7.83 -12.52 6.77
CA ILE A 70 -6.69 -11.81 6.17
C ILE A 70 -7.10 -10.83 5.06
N GLU A 71 -8.23 -11.07 4.39
CA GLU A 71 -8.68 -10.24 3.28
C GLU A 71 -9.26 -8.92 3.80
N THR A 72 -10.09 -8.99 4.84
CA THR A 72 -10.57 -7.84 5.60
C THR A 72 -9.39 -7.05 6.18
N ALA A 73 -8.39 -7.73 6.75
CA ALA A 73 -7.19 -7.05 7.26
C ALA A 73 -6.42 -6.31 6.14
N ARG A 74 -6.30 -6.89 4.94
CA ARG A 74 -5.68 -6.22 3.77
C ARG A 74 -6.47 -5.02 3.29
N TYR A 75 -7.80 -5.14 3.23
CA TYR A 75 -8.68 -4.03 2.90
C TYR A 75 -8.46 -2.85 3.84
N PHE A 76 -8.54 -3.07 5.16
CA PHE A 76 -8.34 -2.01 6.14
C PHE A 76 -6.90 -1.48 6.16
N ALA A 77 -5.89 -2.33 5.92
CA ALA A 77 -4.51 -1.87 5.81
C ALA A 77 -4.30 -0.87 4.66
N ALA A 78 -4.89 -1.12 3.49
CA ALA A 78 -4.85 -0.17 2.36
C ALA A 78 -5.67 1.09 2.65
N LYS A 79 -6.85 0.95 3.29
CA LYS A 79 -7.71 2.08 3.65
C LYS A 79 -7.09 3.00 4.70
N PHE A 80 -6.51 2.47 5.77
CA PHE A 80 -5.82 3.27 6.78
C PHE A 80 -4.60 3.96 6.20
N PHE A 81 -3.83 3.26 5.37
CA PHE A 81 -2.71 3.88 4.65
C PHE A 81 -3.16 5.11 3.86
N LYS A 82 -4.20 4.96 3.04
CA LYS A 82 -4.79 6.06 2.27
C LYS A 82 -5.29 7.19 3.17
N TRP A 83 -6.04 6.86 4.22
CA TRP A 83 -6.60 7.87 5.13
C TRP A 83 -5.51 8.67 5.81
N ASP A 84 -4.51 8.01 6.39
CA ASP A 84 -3.41 8.66 7.09
C ASP A 84 -2.57 9.53 6.15
N LEU A 85 -2.35 9.05 4.92
CA LEU A 85 -1.60 9.77 3.90
C LEU A 85 -2.33 11.04 3.44
N LEU A 86 -3.63 10.94 3.12
CA LEU A 86 -4.45 12.09 2.70
C LEU A 86 -4.66 13.11 3.82
N ASN A 87 -4.62 12.68 5.08
CA ASN A 87 -4.71 13.56 6.25
C ASN A 87 -3.35 14.06 6.75
N GLY A 88 -2.25 13.82 6.02
CA GLY A 88 -0.90 14.29 6.37
C GLY A 88 -0.35 13.71 7.68
N ARG A 89 -0.89 12.59 8.17
CA ARG A 89 -0.58 12.06 9.52
C ARG A 89 0.83 11.51 9.65
N TYR A 90 1.46 11.13 8.54
CA TYR A 90 2.83 10.62 8.56
C TYR A 90 3.89 11.72 8.71
N GLY A 91 3.55 13.01 8.48
CA GLY A 91 4.52 14.10 8.47
C GLY A 91 5.72 13.78 7.59
N ASN A 92 6.94 13.97 8.12
CA ASN A 92 8.19 13.69 7.40
C ASN A 92 8.61 12.21 7.42
N ALA A 93 7.84 11.32 8.07
CA ALA A 93 8.16 9.90 8.15
C ALA A 93 7.76 9.12 6.88
N TYR A 94 7.02 9.75 5.96
CA TYR A 94 6.59 9.17 4.69
C TYR A 94 6.63 10.23 3.58
N PRO A 95 6.88 9.85 2.31
CA PRO A 95 6.83 10.79 1.19
C PRO A 95 5.50 11.55 1.08
N SER A 96 5.57 12.84 0.77
CA SER A 96 4.40 13.70 0.62
C SER A 96 3.56 13.35 -0.62
N LEU A 97 2.32 13.85 -0.69
CA LEU A 97 1.47 13.71 -1.88
C LEU A 97 2.13 14.31 -3.13
N GLU A 98 2.88 15.41 -2.98
CA GLU A 98 3.61 16.05 -4.07
C GLU A 98 4.78 15.17 -4.56
N GLU A 99 5.55 14.59 -3.64
CA GLU A 99 6.62 13.66 -4.00
C GLU A 99 6.07 12.42 -4.72
N ILE A 100 4.95 11.88 -4.26
CA ILE A 100 4.26 10.75 -4.90
C ILE A 100 3.88 11.11 -6.33
N ARG A 101 3.19 12.24 -6.53
CA ARG A 101 2.78 12.71 -7.87
C ARG A 101 3.98 12.92 -8.78
N ARG A 102 4.99 13.66 -8.31
CA ARG A 102 6.17 13.99 -9.11
C ARG A 102 6.97 12.76 -9.53
N GLU A 103 7.09 11.77 -8.65
CA GLU A 103 8.03 10.67 -8.86
C GLU A 103 7.40 9.35 -9.30
N LEU A 104 6.10 9.15 -9.09
CA LEU A 104 5.39 7.93 -9.47
C LEU A 104 4.41 8.13 -10.64
N ALA A 105 4.08 9.35 -11.04
CA ALA A 105 3.20 9.60 -12.18
C ALA A 105 3.71 8.90 -13.45
N GLY A 106 2.81 8.20 -14.14
CA GLY A 106 3.14 7.48 -15.37
C GLY A 106 3.91 6.16 -15.18
N LYS A 107 4.12 5.68 -13.94
CA LYS A 107 4.93 4.48 -13.67
C LYS A 107 4.09 3.32 -13.15
N ASP A 108 4.30 2.14 -13.72
CA ASP A 108 3.78 0.89 -13.14
C ASP A 108 4.40 0.67 -11.75
N LEU A 109 3.58 0.31 -10.76
CA LEU A 109 4.02 0.13 -9.37
C LEU A 109 4.01 -1.34 -8.96
N ALA A 110 5.13 -1.83 -8.43
CA ALA A 110 5.31 -3.23 -8.12
C ALA A 110 5.39 -3.52 -6.62
N CYS A 111 4.55 -4.44 -6.15
CA CYS A 111 4.49 -4.90 -4.76
C CYS A 111 4.35 -6.43 -4.68
N TRP A 112 4.67 -7.03 -3.53
CA TRP A 112 4.50 -8.47 -3.29
C TRP A 112 3.06 -8.91 -2.97
N CYS A 113 2.15 -7.97 -2.70
CA CYS A 113 0.77 -8.28 -2.33
C CYS A 113 0.09 -9.12 -3.43
N PRO A 114 -0.71 -10.14 -3.04
CA PRO A 114 -1.55 -10.85 -3.99
C PRO A 114 -2.66 -9.95 -4.53
N GLU A 115 -3.48 -10.50 -5.44
CA GLU A 115 -4.70 -9.84 -5.90
C GLU A 115 -5.61 -9.44 -4.73
N GLY A 116 -6.41 -8.38 -4.93
CA GLY A 116 -7.16 -7.69 -3.88
C GLY A 116 -6.54 -6.35 -3.46
N PRO A 117 -6.99 -5.73 -2.34
CA PRO A 117 -6.51 -4.41 -1.92
C PRO A 117 -5.00 -4.33 -1.68
N CYS A 118 -4.32 -3.35 -2.28
CA CYS A 118 -2.91 -3.08 -2.05
C CYS A 118 -2.66 -1.58 -1.87
N HIS A 119 -1.56 -1.25 -1.19
CA HIS A 119 -1.12 0.13 -1.06
C HIS A 119 -0.58 0.71 -2.37
N ALA A 120 -0.11 -0.14 -3.29
CA ALA A 120 0.30 0.29 -4.64
C ALA A 120 -0.88 0.90 -5.41
N ASP A 121 -2.10 0.42 -5.20
CA ASP A 121 -3.31 0.99 -5.80
C ASP A 121 -3.55 2.42 -5.27
N VAL A 122 -3.35 2.63 -3.97
CA VAL A 122 -3.45 3.96 -3.34
C VAL A 122 -2.39 4.92 -3.91
N LEU A 123 -1.16 4.45 -4.10
CA LEU A 123 -0.09 5.26 -4.68
C LEU A 123 -0.36 5.60 -6.15
N LEU A 124 -0.90 4.68 -6.94
CA LEU A 124 -1.34 4.92 -8.31
C LEU A 124 -2.42 6.00 -8.35
N GLU A 125 -3.49 5.84 -7.56
CA GLU A 125 -4.57 6.84 -7.48
C GLU A 125 -4.03 8.26 -7.21
N ILE A 126 -3.14 8.40 -6.22
CA ILE A 126 -2.56 9.71 -5.86
C ILE A 126 -1.65 10.23 -6.98
N ALA A 127 -0.84 9.35 -7.57
CA ALA A 127 0.09 9.71 -8.64
C ALA A 127 -0.63 10.19 -9.91
N ASP A 128 -1.78 9.58 -10.21
CA ASP A 128 -2.66 9.95 -11.33
C ASP A 128 -3.52 11.20 -11.02
N GLY A 129 -3.32 11.82 -9.87
CA GLY A 129 -3.99 13.07 -9.50
C GLY A 129 -5.39 12.88 -8.91
N ALA A 130 -5.79 11.66 -8.55
CA ALA A 130 -6.96 11.52 -7.69
C ALA A 130 -6.71 12.34 -6.42
N TYR A 131 -7.71 13.10 -5.99
CA TYR A 131 -7.61 14.01 -4.84
C TYR A 131 -6.72 15.26 -5.05
N ALA A 132 -6.50 15.69 -6.31
CA ALA A 132 -6.14 17.08 -6.59
C ALA A 132 -7.40 17.95 -6.54
N ASP A 133 -7.33 19.05 -5.79
CA ASP A 133 -8.34 20.11 -5.63
C ASP A 133 -9.65 19.75 -4.91
N ALA A 134 -9.70 20.10 -3.62
CA ALA A 134 -10.86 20.73 -2.97
C ALA A 134 -10.41 22.09 -2.42
#